data_AF-A0A958CNW3-F1
#
_entry.id   AF-A0A958CNW3-F1
#
_cell.length_a   1.000
_cell.length_b   1.000
_cell.length_c   1.000
_cell.angle_alpha   90.00
_cell.angle_beta   90.00
_cell.angle_gamma   90.00
#
_symmetry.space_group_name_H-M   'P 1'
#
loop_
_entity.id
_entity.type
_entity.pdbx_description
1 polymer ?
#
loop_
_entity_poly.entity_id
_entity_poly.type
_entity_poly.pdbx_seq_one_letter_code
_entity_poly.pdbx_strand_id
1 'polypeptide(L)'
;MMSGLLLNLALICAVATAVPTGANHAPLAVDDHTILLFQPAPVVEVPVLANDTDSDGDPLSLVSLSVSHGGRAEIIDGAIVRVYLDWSQVGGSGLEYLVADGTYLVSDGAAVRQARWSVWYWPVMQP
;
A
#
# COMPACT_ATOMS: atom_id res chain seq x y z
N MET A 1 -50.56 -15.98 37.17
CA MET A 1 -49.85 -17.11 36.54
C MET A 1 -48.90 -16.50 35.51
N MET A 2 -47.59 -16.70 35.72
CA MET A 2 -46.50 -16.82 34.73
C MET A 2 -46.54 -15.85 33.53
N SER A 3 -45.59 -14.92 33.38
CA SER A 3 -44.31 -15.13 32.66
C SER A 3 -44.16 -13.89 31.77
N GLY A 4 -43.02 -13.28 31.50
CA GLY A 4 -41.64 -13.54 31.80
C GLY A 4 -40.86 -12.33 31.27
N LEU A 5 -39.82 -11.97 32.02
CA LEU A 5 -38.84 -10.96 31.68
C LEU A 5 -38.14 -11.35 30.36
N LEU A 6 -38.19 -10.51 29.33
CA LEU A 6 -37.28 -10.61 28.20
C LEU A 6 -36.25 -9.49 28.31
N LEU A 7 -35.11 -9.82 28.93
CA LEU A 7 -33.87 -9.12 28.66
C LEU A 7 -33.58 -9.29 27.17
N ASN A 8 -33.77 -8.23 26.39
CA ASN A 8 -33.10 -8.14 25.09
C ASN A 8 -31.62 -7.87 25.38
N LEU A 9 -30.84 -8.96 25.44
CA LEU A 9 -29.39 -8.90 25.38
C LEU A 9 -29.04 -8.28 24.03
N ALA A 10 -28.79 -6.97 24.01
CA ALA A 10 -28.09 -6.35 22.90
C ALA A 10 -26.70 -6.99 22.88
N LEU A 11 -26.50 -7.94 21.97
CA LEU A 11 -25.18 -8.45 21.63
C LEU A 11 -24.46 -7.31 20.88
N ILE A 12 -24.03 -6.31 21.62
CA ILE A 12 -23.09 -5.31 21.13
C ILE A 12 -21.79 -6.08 21.01
N CYS A 13 -21.43 -6.46 19.78
CA CYS A 13 -20.05 -6.75 19.44
C CYS A 13 -19.31 -5.42 19.53
N ALA A 14 -19.00 -4.98 20.75
CA ALA A 14 -18.11 -3.87 20.98
C ALA A 14 -16.73 -4.42 20.64
N VAL A 15 -16.32 -4.25 19.39
CA VAL A 15 -14.89 -4.20 19.10
C VAL A 15 -14.40 -3.00 19.88
N ALA A 16 -13.87 -3.25 21.07
CA ALA A 16 -13.21 -2.23 21.86
C ALA A 16 -11.93 -1.88 21.10
N THR A 17 -12.00 -0.90 20.21
CA THR A 17 -10.81 -0.20 19.77
C THR A 17 -10.30 0.51 21.02
N ALA A 18 -9.24 -0.04 21.60
CA ALA A 18 -8.54 0.61 22.69
C ALA A 18 -8.00 1.92 22.12
N VAL A 19 -8.72 3.03 22.34
CA VAL A 19 -8.21 4.35 21.97
C VAL A 19 -7.01 4.58 22.87
N PRO A 20 -5.78 4.64 22.32
CA PRO A 20 -4.59 4.87 23.14
C PRO A 20 -4.79 6.18 23.89
N THR A 21 -4.57 6.18 25.20
CA THR A 21 -4.74 7.39 26.03
C THR A 21 -3.57 8.39 25.87
N GLY A 22 -2.65 8.11 24.94
CA GLY A 22 -1.56 8.99 24.51
C GLY A 22 -1.85 9.62 23.15
N ALA A 23 -1.05 10.61 22.75
CA ALA A 23 -1.13 11.15 21.39
C ALA A 23 -0.68 10.08 20.38
N ASN A 24 -1.47 9.87 19.33
CA ASN A 24 -1.15 8.98 18.22
C ASN A 24 0.15 9.40 17.53
N HIS A 25 1.08 8.48 17.34
CA HIS A 25 2.22 8.64 16.46
C HIS A 25 1.77 8.29 15.04
N ALA A 26 1.98 9.20 14.10
CA ALA A 26 1.63 8.92 12.71
C ALA A 26 2.52 7.80 12.12
N PRO A 27 2.05 7.10 11.08
CA PRO A 27 2.81 6.02 10.47
C PRO A 27 4.14 6.50 9.91
N LEU A 28 5.11 5.60 9.82
CA LEU A 28 6.35 5.79 9.07
C LEU A 28 6.18 5.12 7.71
N ALA A 29 6.04 5.95 6.67
CA ALA A 29 5.98 5.52 5.28
C ALA A 29 7.39 5.49 4.66
N VAL A 30 7.75 4.45 3.94
CA VAL A 30 9.07 4.23 3.37
C VAL A 30 8.96 3.94 1.88
N ASP A 31 9.75 4.65 1.07
CA ASP A 31 9.70 4.51 -0.39
C ASP A 31 10.00 3.06 -0.86
N ASP A 32 9.26 2.63 -1.88
CA ASP A 32 9.32 1.30 -2.48
C ASP A 32 10.03 1.27 -3.82
N HIS A 33 10.69 0.14 -4.06
CA HIS A 33 11.40 -0.12 -5.29
C HIS A 33 11.30 -1.60 -5.69
N THR A 34 10.84 -1.85 -6.91
CA THR A 34 10.75 -3.19 -7.51
C THR A 34 11.61 -3.26 -8.76
N ILE A 35 12.43 -4.32 -8.89
CA ILE A 35 13.25 -4.56 -10.08
C ILE A 35 12.66 -5.72 -10.89
N LEU A 36 12.47 -5.48 -12.18
CA LEU A 36 12.19 -6.47 -13.20
C LEU A 36 13.48 -6.97 -13.82
N LEU A 37 13.60 -8.30 -13.92
CA LEU A 37 14.75 -8.96 -14.54
C LEU A 37 14.48 -9.43 -15.99
N PHE A 38 13.22 -9.34 -16.43
CA PHE A 38 12.80 -9.74 -17.77
C PHE A 38 11.72 -8.79 -18.30
N GLN A 39 11.65 -8.68 -19.63
CA GLN A 39 10.65 -7.90 -20.36
C GLN A 39 10.09 -8.71 -21.55
N PRO A 40 8.85 -8.46 -21.99
CA PRO A 40 7.88 -7.56 -21.38
C PRO A 40 7.09 -8.26 -20.26
N ALA A 41 7.07 -7.67 -19.06
CA ALA A 41 6.10 -8.00 -18.02
C ALA A 41 4.86 -7.09 -18.19
N PRO A 42 3.64 -7.61 -18.37
CA PRO A 42 2.47 -6.75 -18.58
C PRO A 42 1.95 -6.12 -17.29
N VAL A 43 2.16 -6.80 -16.16
CA VAL A 43 1.64 -6.42 -14.84
C VAL A 43 2.69 -6.74 -13.76
N VAL A 44 2.79 -5.86 -12.77
CA VAL A 44 3.63 -6.01 -11.56
C VAL A 44 2.80 -5.72 -10.32
N GLU A 45 3.05 -6.43 -9.22
CA GLU A 45 2.50 -6.12 -7.91
C GLU A 45 3.62 -5.60 -7.01
N VAL A 46 3.41 -4.40 -6.44
CA VAL A 46 4.33 -3.76 -5.50
C VAL A 46 3.67 -3.76 -4.11
N PRO A 47 4.20 -4.52 -3.14
CA PRO A 47 3.64 -4.57 -1.79
C PRO A 47 4.09 -3.35 -0.98
N VAL A 48 3.52 -2.18 -1.29
CA VAL A 48 3.95 -0.86 -0.77
C VAL A 48 3.82 -0.67 0.74
N LEU A 49 3.06 -1.52 1.43
CA LEU A 49 2.96 -1.47 2.90
C LEU A 49 3.94 -2.42 3.60
N ALA A 50 4.76 -3.18 2.87
CA ALA A 50 5.60 -4.22 3.47
C ALA A 50 6.73 -3.68 4.36
N ASN A 51 7.19 -2.46 4.09
CA ASN A 51 8.24 -1.73 4.81
C ASN A 51 7.70 -0.54 5.63
N ASP A 52 6.39 -0.29 5.58
CA ASP A 52 5.72 0.74 6.37
C ASP A 52 5.43 0.23 7.77
N THR A 53 5.52 1.11 8.76
CA THR A 53 5.33 0.74 10.17
C THR A 53 4.57 1.81 10.94
N ASP A 54 3.94 1.38 12.03
CA ASP A 54 3.34 2.26 13.03
C ASP A 54 3.89 1.89 14.42
N SER A 55 4.34 2.87 15.19
CA SER A 55 4.96 2.61 16.50
C SER A 55 3.95 2.30 17.61
N ASP A 56 2.70 2.72 17.43
CA ASP A 56 1.60 2.40 18.34
C ASP A 56 0.97 1.04 18.01
N GLY A 57 1.27 0.51 16.82
CA GLY A 57 0.81 -0.80 16.35
C GLY A 57 -0.54 -0.72 15.63
N ASP A 58 -0.95 0.49 15.22
CA ASP A 58 -2.20 0.69 14.51
C ASP A 58 -2.14 0.10 13.09
N PRO A 59 -3.25 -0.49 12.60
CA PRO A 59 -3.28 -1.14 11.29
C PRO A 59 -3.14 -0.12 10.16
N LEU A 60 -2.25 -0.40 9.22
CA LEU A 60 -1.99 0.47 8.07
C LEU A 60 -2.87 0.10 6.87
N SER A 61 -3.29 1.12 6.14
CA SER A 61 -4.08 0.97 4.91
C SER A 61 -3.76 2.05 3.89
N LEU A 62 -3.86 1.69 2.60
CA LEU A 62 -3.74 2.64 1.50
C LEU A 62 -5.04 3.44 1.33
N VAL A 63 -4.91 4.77 1.27
CA VAL A 63 -6.07 5.68 1.09
C VAL A 63 -6.04 6.42 -0.24
N SER A 64 -4.88 6.51 -0.87
CA SER A 64 -4.73 7.12 -2.20
C SER A 64 -3.52 6.56 -2.92
N LEU A 65 -3.59 6.58 -4.24
CA LEU A 65 -2.54 6.12 -5.15
C LEU A 65 -2.50 7.07 -6.35
N SER A 66 -1.29 7.42 -6.77
CA SER A 66 -1.04 8.13 -8.02
C SER A 66 -0.02 7.37 -8.87
N VAL A 67 -0.09 7.62 -10.17
CA VAL A 67 0.92 7.20 -11.15
C VAL A 67 1.46 8.47 -11.76
N SER A 68 2.78 8.66 -11.67
CA SER A 68 3.48 9.76 -12.31
C SER A 68 3.95 9.36 -13.71
N HIS A 69 4.36 8.10 -13.88
CA HIS A 69 4.90 7.57 -15.13
C HIS A 69 4.61 6.08 -15.32
N GLY A 70 4.55 5.61 -16.57
CA GLY A 70 4.69 4.17 -16.86
C GLY A 70 3.41 3.34 -16.90
N GLY A 71 2.24 3.96 -17.07
CA GLY A 71 0.97 3.28 -17.32
C GLY A 71 -0.12 3.63 -16.31
N ARG A 72 -0.75 2.61 -15.71
CA ARG A 72 -1.84 2.76 -14.73
C ARG A 72 -1.65 1.82 -13.55
N ALA A 73 -2.20 2.15 -12.40
CA ALA A 73 -2.12 1.31 -11.21
C ALA A 73 -3.43 1.30 -10.42
N GLU A 74 -3.65 0.24 -9.66
CA GLU A 74 -4.79 0.06 -8.77
C GLU A 74 -4.37 -0.50 -7.42
N ILE A 75 -5.14 -0.17 -6.37
CA ILE A 75 -4.95 -0.72 -5.03
C ILE A 75 -5.68 -2.07 -4.96
N ILE A 76 -4.98 -3.10 -4.50
CA ILE A 76 -5.47 -4.45 -4.28
C ILE A 76 -5.33 -4.79 -2.79
N ASP A 77 -6.41 -5.32 -2.22
CA ASP A 77 -6.49 -5.75 -0.82
C ASP A 77 -6.07 -4.67 0.20
N GLY A 78 -6.17 -3.39 -0.19
CA GLY A 78 -5.83 -2.25 0.66
C GLY A 78 -4.33 -2.05 0.93
N ALA A 79 -3.45 -2.88 0.37
CA ALA A 79 -2.02 -2.92 0.71
C ALA A 79 -1.06 -3.11 -0.47
N ILE A 80 -1.55 -3.58 -1.62
CA ILE A 80 -0.73 -3.88 -2.79
C ILE A 80 -1.08 -2.91 -3.91
N VAL A 81 -0.07 -2.39 -4.60
CA VAL A 81 -0.24 -1.62 -5.84
C VAL A 81 -0.02 -2.55 -7.02
N ARG A 82 -1.07 -2.84 -7.79
CA ARG A 82 -0.95 -3.56 -9.06
C ARG A 82 -0.76 -2.56 -10.20
N VAL A 83 0.37 -2.64 -10.88
CA VAL A 83 0.79 -1.73 -11.95
C VAL A 83 0.65 -2.44 -13.29
N TYR A 84 -0.07 -1.83 -14.22
CA TYR A 84 -0.14 -2.23 -15.63
C TYR A 84 0.84 -1.37 -16.41
N LEU A 85 1.93 -1.98 -16.87
CA LEU A 85 3.10 -1.28 -17.38
C LEU A 85 2.90 -0.84 -18.84
N ASP A 86 3.20 0.42 -19.13
CA ASP A 86 3.32 0.95 -20.50
C ASP A 86 4.79 1.00 -20.92
N TRP A 87 5.25 -0.08 -21.56
CA TRP A 87 6.64 -0.20 -22.04
C TRP A 87 7.03 0.86 -23.07
N SER A 88 6.07 1.56 -23.71
CA SER A 88 6.38 2.65 -24.64
C SER A 88 6.85 3.93 -23.94
N GLN A 89 6.60 4.04 -22.64
CA GLN A 89 7.01 5.19 -21.83
C GLN A 89 8.34 4.96 -21.11
N VAL A 90 8.93 3.76 -21.17
CA VAL A 90 10.17 3.43 -20.45
C VAL A 90 11.26 4.44 -20.78
N GLY A 91 11.82 5.03 -19.73
CA GLY A 91 12.85 6.07 -19.82
C GLY A 91 14.08 5.69 -19.01
N GLY A 92 15.26 6.09 -19.49
CA GLY A 92 16.52 5.87 -18.78
C GLY A 92 17.71 5.77 -19.72
N SER A 93 18.89 6.02 -19.18
CA SER A 93 20.17 5.76 -19.83
C SER A 93 21.06 4.99 -18.86
N GLY A 94 21.66 3.87 -19.31
CA GLY A 94 22.51 3.04 -18.47
C GLY A 94 21.97 1.63 -18.24
N LEU A 95 22.23 1.09 -17.04
CA LEU A 95 21.95 -0.30 -16.67
C LEU A 95 20.59 -0.50 -16.00
N GLU A 96 19.88 0.58 -15.70
CA GLU A 96 18.56 0.57 -15.07
C GLU A 96 17.62 1.51 -15.84
N TYR A 97 16.42 1.02 -16.11
CA TYR A 97 15.38 1.76 -16.82
C TYR A 97 14.19 1.97 -15.90
N LEU A 98 13.74 3.21 -15.75
CA LEU A 98 12.52 3.51 -15.03
C LEU A 98 11.33 3.08 -15.90
N VAL A 99 10.56 2.12 -15.41
CA VAL A 99 9.40 1.60 -16.13
C VAL A 99 8.15 2.35 -15.68
N ALA A 100 7.93 2.47 -14.38
CA ALA A 100 6.78 3.16 -13.80
C ALA A 100 7.10 3.71 -12.41
N ASP A 101 6.44 4.80 -12.02
CA ASP A 101 6.50 5.33 -10.67
C ASP A 101 5.23 6.09 -10.27
N GLY A 102 5.16 6.41 -8.99
CA GLY A 102 4.07 7.20 -8.43
C GLY A 102 4.24 7.46 -6.94
N THR A 103 3.16 7.92 -6.33
CA THR A 103 3.07 8.09 -4.87
C THR A 103 1.87 7.35 -4.33
N TYR A 104 1.90 7.03 -3.04
CA TYR A 104 0.74 6.53 -2.31
C TYR A 104 0.61 7.24 -0.97
N LEU A 105 -0.61 7.23 -0.43
CA LEU A 105 -0.91 7.69 0.92
C LEU A 105 -1.26 6.49 1.80
N VAL A 106 -0.58 6.38 2.94
CA VAL A 106 -0.83 5.38 3.99
C VAL A 106 -1.47 6.06 5.20
N SER A 107 -2.44 5.36 5.80
CA SER A 107 -3.21 5.82 6.96
C SER A 107 -3.26 4.74 8.03
N ASP A 108 -3.10 5.17 9.29
CA ASP A 108 -3.36 4.39 10.52
C ASP A 108 -4.82 4.58 11.03
N GLY A 109 -5.59 5.48 10.39
CA GLY A 109 -6.96 5.85 10.77
C GLY A 109 -7.06 7.19 11.52
N ALA A 110 -5.94 7.74 11.98
CA ALA A 110 -5.83 9.02 12.67
C ALA A 110 -4.97 10.05 11.91
N ALA A 111 -3.93 9.59 11.22
CA ALA A 111 -2.96 10.36 10.47
C ALA A 111 -2.67 9.73 9.10
N VAL A 112 -2.12 10.55 8.19
CA VAL A 112 -1.75 10.13 6.84
C VAL A 112 -0.29 10.50 6.57
N ARG A 113 0.42 9.63 5.84
CA ARG A 113 1.75 9.90 5.27
C ARG A 113 1.81 9.53 3.80
N GLN A 114 2.78 10.12 3.11
CA GLN A 114 3.04 9.85 1.71
C GLN A 114 4.40 9.19 1.55
N ALA A 115 4.48 8.22 0.66
CA ALA A 115 5.72 7.65 0.15
C ALA A 115 5.62 7.45 -1.37
N ARG A 116 6.74 7.07 -1.99
CA ARG A 116 6.88 6.82 -3.41
C ARG A 116 7.01 5.34 -3.67
N TRP A 117 6.55 4.90 -4.84
CA TRP A 117 6.83 3.57 -5.36
C TRP A 117 7.43 3.67 -6.75
N SER A 118 8.28 2.72 -7.11
CA SER A 118 8.88 2.67 -8.45
C SER A 118 9.12 1.24 -8.92
N VAL A 119 9.01 1.05 -10.23
CA VAL A 119 9.31 -0.18 -10.95
C VAL A 119 10.42 0.12 -11.94
N TRP A 120 11.50 -0.63 -11.82
CA TRP A 120 12.69 -0.51 -12.65
C TRP A 120 12.90 -1.80 -13.42
N TYR A 121 13.53 -1.70 -14.58
CA TYR A 121 13.97 -2.83 -15.36
C TYR A 121 15.49 -2.84 -15.44
N TRP A 122 16.09 -3.95 -15.01
CA TRP A 122 17.51 -4.21 -15.12
C TRP A 122 17.71 -5.31 -16.18
N PRO A 123 18.22 -4.99 -17.39
CA PRO A 123 18.67 -6.03 -18.31
C PRO A 123 19.89 -6.72 -17.74
N VAL A 124 19.69 -7.92 -17.18
CA VAL A 124 20.81 -8.81 -16.89
C VAL A 124 21.47 -9.08 -18.23
N MET A 125 22.76 -8.75 -18.40
CA MET A 125 23.51 -9.18 -19.57
C MET A 125 23.44 -10.71 -19.58
N GLN A 126 22.60 -11.26 -20.47
CA GLN A 126 22.63 -12.70 -20.71
C GLN A 126 24.00 -13.02 -21.31
N PRO A 127 24.77 -13.96 -20.72
CA PRO A 127 26.06 -14.35 -21.26
C PRO A 127 25.95 -14.93 -22.66
#